data_AF-R1ELD2-F1
#
_entry.id   AF-R1ELD2-F1
#
_cell.length_a   1.000
_cell.length_b   1.000
_cell.length_c   1.000
_cell.angle_alpha   90.00
_cell.angle_beta   90.00
_cell.angle_gamma   90.00
#
_symmetry.space_group_name_H-M   'P 1'
#
loop_
_entity.id
_entity.type
_entity.pdbx_description
1 polymer ?
#
loop_
_entity_poly.entity_id
_entity_poly.type
_entity_poly.pdbx_seq_one_letter_code
_entity_poly.pdbx_strand_id
1 'polypeptide(L)' 'MPQPTYSGTNSQGNSYTTYNNGGYSYNNAPSSSNNSQGSHYYSPSGNTSGFYTQNGGKSGGGYSYYQNSAGERSYK' A
#
# COMPACT_ATOMS: atom_id res chain seq x y z
N MET A 1 5.58 -7.22 16.59
CA MET A 1 5.28 -6.36 15.41
C MET A 1 6.57 -6.25 14.60
N PRO A 2 6.52 -6.30 13.26
CA PRO A 2 7.71 -6.19 12.43
C PRO A 2 8.39 -4.83 12.63
N GLN A 3 9.73 -4.81 12.69
CA GLN A 3 10.48 -3.56 12.88
C GLN A 3 10.88 -2.98 11.52
N PRO A 4 10.66 -1.68 11.28
CA PRO A 4 11.06 -1.03 10.04
C PRO A 4 12.59 -1.03 9.94
N THR A 5 13.12 -1.51 8.83
CA THR A 5 14.57 -1.50 8.53
C THR A 5 14.97 -0.32 7.68
N TYR A 6 14.09 0.08 6.77
CA TYR A 6 14.33 1.20 5.87
C TYR A 6 13.02 1.88 5.59
N SER A 7 13.04 3.20 5.58
CA SER A 7 11.91 4.00 5.14
C SER A 7 12.42 5.20 4.34
N GLY A 8 11.63 5.63 3.38
CA GLY A 8 11.98 6.74 2.52
C GLY A 8 10.78 7.26 1.75
N THR A 9 10.99 8.41 1.11
CA THR A 9 10.02 9.00 0.19
C THR A 9 10.71 9.16 -1.15
N ASN A 10 10.06 8.69 -2.22
CA ASN A 10 10.61 8.82 -3.57
C ASN A 10 10.35 10.23 -4.15
N SER A 11 10.95 10.54 -5.30
CA SER A 11 10.81 11.84 -5.97
C SER A 11 9.38 12.20 -6.38
N GLN A 12 8.45 11.24 -6.35
CA GLN A 12 7.04 11.43 -6.65
C GLN A 12 6.20 11.74 -5.38
N GLY A 13 6.83 11.76 -4.20
CA GLY A 13 6.14 11.98 -2.92
C GLY A 13 5.58 10.71 -2.29
N ASN A 14 5.93 9.52 -2.81
CA ASN A 14 5.43 8.25 -2.31
C ASN A 14 6.34 7.72 -1.20
N SER A 15 5.74 7.43 -0.05
CA SER A 15 6.46 6.88 1.08
C SER A 15 6.51 5.36 1.00
N TYR A 16 7.60 4.75 1.40
CA TYR A 16 7.75 3.31 1.49
C TYR A 16 8.54 2.92 2.72
N THR A 17 8.25 1.74 3.25
CA THR A 17 8.87 1.18 4.44
C THR A 17 9.11 -0.30 4.24
N THR A 18 10.36 -0.76 4.34
CA THR A 18 10.68 -2.18 4.43
C THR A 18 10.83 -2.58 5.88
N TYR A 19 10.53 -3.84 6.18
CA TYR A 19 10.61 -4.40 7.52
C TYR A 19 11.62 -5.55 7.57
N ASN A 20 12.20 -5.81 8.75
CA ASN A 20 13.24 -6.82 8.97
C ASN A 20 12.79 -8.26 8.64
N ASN A 21 11.50 -8.53 8.67
CA ASN A 21 10.90 -9.80 8.32
C ASN A 21 10.59 -9.95 6.82
N GLY A 22 11.14 -9.06 5.98
CA GLY A 22 10.86 -9.00 4.56
C GLY A 22 9.50 -8.41 4.20
N GLY A 23 8.76 -7.84 5.16
CA GLY A 23 7.55 -7.08 4.89
C GLY A 23 7.84 -5.76 4.16
N TYR A 24 6.83 -5.21 3.51
CA TYR A 24 6.92 -3.96 2.77
C TYR A 24 5.61 -3.17 2.86
N SER A 25 5.70 -1.89 3.17
CA SER A 25 4.59 -0.94 3.08
C SER A 25 4.93 0.12 2.04
N TYR A 26 3.93 0.52 1.28
CA TYR A 26 4.00 1.59 0.31
C TYR A 26 2.76 2.46 0.44
N ASN A 27 2.96 3.76 0.48
CA ASN A 27 1.91 4.74 0.58
C ASN A 27 2.12 5.81 -0.48
N ASN A 28 1.29 5.76 -1.51
CA ASN A 28 1.18 6.79 -2.52
C ASN A 28 0.35 7.94 -1.95
N ALA A 29 0.99 9.06 -1.69
CA ALA A 29 0.30 10.24 -1.21
C ALA A 29 -0.58 10.80 -2.35
N PRO A 30 -1.79 11.30 -2.05
CA PRO A 30 -2.62 11.93 -3.07
C PRO A 30 -1.83 13.10 -3.70
N SER A 31 -1.58 13.02 -5.00
CA SER A 31 -0.91 14.11 -5.72
C SER A 31 -1.80 15.35 -5.75
N SER A 32 -1.21 16.54 -5.56
CA SER A 32 -1.91 17.82 -5.58
C SER A 32 -2.73 18.05 -6.86
N SER A 33 -2.34 17.41 -7.98
CA SER A 33 -3.09 17.48 -9.24
C SER A 33 -4.26 16.49 -9.34
N ASN A 34 -4.28 15.42 -8.53
CA ASN A 34 -5.32 14.39 -8.49
C ASN A 34 -5.80 14.22 -7.04
N ASN A 35 -6.52 15.24 -6.59
CA ASN A 35 -6.87 15.61 -5.21
C ASN A 35 -7.67 14.56 -4.39
N SER A 36 -7.63 13.27 -4.73
CA SER A 36 -8.30 12.18 -4.00
C SER A 36 -7.77 10.78 -4.32
N GLN A 37 -6.68 10.61 -5.08
CA GLN A 37 -6.17 9.28 -5.48
C GLN A 37 -4.91 8.89 -4.69
N GLY A 38 -5.09 8.52 -3.42
CA GLY A 38 -4.03 7.89 -2.62
C GLY A 38 -4.16 6.36 -2.69
N SER A 39 -3.03 5.65 -2.66
CA SER A 39 -3.03 4.19 -2.56
C SER A 39 -2.08 3.74 -1.46
N HIS A 40 -2.55 2.79 -0.65
CA HIS A 40 -1.76 2.16 0.39
C HIS A 40 -1.61 0.68 0.07
N TYR A 41 -0.39 0.18 0.16
CA TYR A 41 -0.07 -1.22 0.03
C TYR A 41 0.71 -1.64 1.27
N TYR A 42 0.34 -2.78 1.84
CA TYR A 42 1.03 -3.35 2.99
C TYR A 42 1.16 -4.86 2.86
N SER A 43 2.38 -5.35 2.80
CA SER A 43 2.72 -6.76 2.84
C SER A 43 3.43 -7.08 4.15
N PRO A 44 2.83 -7.88 5.04
CA PRO A 44 3.45 -8.25 6.32
C PRO A 44 4.66 -9.18 6.15
N SER A 45 4.79 -9.89 5.02
CA SER A 45 5.95 -10.72 4.69
C SER A 45 6.01 -10.89 3.19
N GLY A 46 7.18 -10.59 2.58
CA GLY A 46 7.38 -10.42 1.13
C GLY A 46 7.03 -11.61 0.22
N ASN A 47 6.49 -12.70 0.77
CA ASN A 47 6.04 -13.87 0.01
C ASN A 47 4.63 -14.37 0.39
N THR A 48 3.92 -13.73 1.32
CA THR A 48 2.78 -14.39 1.97
C THR A 48 1.44 -13.76 1.64
N SER A 49 1.32 -12.42 1.64
CA SER A 49 0.07 -11.70 1.32
C SER A 49 0.28 -10.19 1.31
N GLY A 50 -0.65 -9.44 0.73
CA GLY A 50 -0.61 -7.98 0.70
C GLY A 50 -2.00 -7.36 0.79
N PHE A 51 -2.13 -6.31 1.59
CA PHE A 51 -3.30 -5.46 1.69
C PHE A 51 -3.14 -4.30 0.73
N TYR A 52 -4.13 -4.11 -0.14
CA TYR A 52 -4.20 -3.02 -1.08
C TYR A 52 -5.42 -2.18 -0.74
N THR A 53 -5.19 -0.90 -0.53
CA THR A 53 -6.24 0.08 -0.30
C THR A 53 -6.07 1.17 -1.31
N GLN A 54 -7.08 1.37 -2.15
CA GLN A 54 -7.16 2.53 -3.02
C GLN A 54 -8.22 3.46 -2.48
N ASN A 55 -7.82 4.67 -2.12
CA ASN A 55 -8.77 5.74 -1.89
C ASN A 55 -9.27 6.21 -3.27
N GLY A 56 -10.53 5.89 -3.54
CA GLY A 56 -11.22 6.24 -4.77
C GLY A 56 -11.48 7.73 -4.79
N GLY A 57 -11.28 8.34 -5.97
CA GLY A 57 -11.40 9.78 -6.12
C GLY A 57 -12.82 10.30 -5.91
N LYS A 58 -12.98 11.64 -6.00
CA LYS A 58 -14.18 12.49 -5.81
C LYS A 58 -15.52 12.00 -6.44
N SER A 59 -15.55 10.89 -7.18
CA SER A 59 -16.74 10.35 -7.84
C SER A 59 -16.89 8.82 -7.80
N GLY A 60 -16.02 8.06 -7.13
CA GLY A 60 -16.14 6.59 -7.09
C GLY A 60 -15.42 5.99 -5.90
N GLY A 61 -16.16 5.25 -5.08
CA GLY A 61 -15.74 4.75 -3.76
C GLY A 61 -14.39 4.04 -3.77
N GLY A 62 -13.58 4.34 -2.74
CA GLY A 62 -12.36 3.60 -2.50
C GLY A 62 -12.65 2.13 -2.24
N TYR A 63 -11.81 1.26 -2.77
CA TYR A 63 -11.90 -0.18 -2.53
C TYR A 63 -10.63 -0.64 -1.82
N SER A 64 -10.81 -1.54 -0.86
CA SER A 64 -9.70 -2.24 -0.22
C SER A 64 -9.83 -3.72 -0.50
N TYR A 65 -8.73 -4.36 -0.86
CA TYR A 65 -8.69 -5.80 -1.02
C TYR A 65 -7.44 -6.38 -0.38
N TYR A 66 -7.60 -7.57 0.14
CA TYR A 66 -6.50 -8.41 0.56
C TYR A 66 -6.17 -9.38 -0.56
N GLN A 67 -4.90 -9.49 -0.94
CA GLN A 67 -4.42 -10.48 -1.88
C GLN A 67 -3.50 -11.47 -1.18
N ASN A 68 -3.76 -12.77 -1.31
CA ASN A 68 -2.87 -13.80 -0.77
C ASN A 68 -1.69 -14.11 -1.72
N SER A 69 -0.75 -14.94 -1.28
CA SER A 69 0.40 -15.38 -2.09
C SER A 69 0.01 -16.18 -3.33
N ALA A 70 -1.17 -16.79 -3.36
CA ALA A 70 -1.72 -17.49 -4.53
C ALA A 70 -2.36 -16.53 -5.55
N GLY A 71 -2.43 -15.22 -5.24
CA GLY A 71 -3.03 -14.20 -6.10
C GLY A 71 -4.54 -14.03 -5.92
N GLU A 72 -5.16 -14.76 -4.99
CA GLU A 72 -6.59 -14.64 -4.69
C GLU A 72 -6.87 -13.32 -3.98
N ARG A 73 -7.93 -12.62 -4.41
CA ARG A 73 -8.30 -11.29 -3.92
C ARG A 73 -9.61 -11.33 -3.16
N SER A 74 -9.60 -10.82 -1.94
CA SER A 74 -10.78 -10.63 -1.09
C SER A 74 -11.04 -9.14 -0.93
N TYR A 75 -12.11 -8.66 -1.55
CA TYR A 75 -12.54 -7.27 -1.50
C TYR A 75 -13.34 -7.02 -0.22
N LYS A 76 -13.14 -5.86 0.39
CA LYS A 76 -13.88 -5.38 1.56
C LYS A 76 -14.68 -4.14 1.22
#